data_AF-A0A6P7FW19-F1
#
_entry.id   AF-A0A6P7FW19-F1
#
_cell.length_a   1.000
_cell.length_b   1.000
_cell.length_c   1.000
_cell.angle_alpha   90.00
_cell.angle_beta   90.00
_cell.angle_gamma   90.00
#
_symmetry.space_group_name_H-M   'P 1'
#
loop_
_entity.id
_entity.type
_entity.pdbx_description
1 polymer ?
#
loop_
_entity_poly.entity_id
_entity_poly.type
_entity_poly.pdbx_seq_one_letter_code
_entity_poly.pdbx_strand_id
1 'polypeptide(L)'
;MRPDRKSKNENILGINPIIVSTTYILLTLFLASVLRKIVKLIYGDSEKFSKRLLLEFIATLELCACCYELIIIADNWGISAYAFYLFLLTVWWGSNWGSASACPYSPIEEVIEGNQDIKTAFWLIGAQLAGALLTFRYVQVLWSLELVETHLDKAYEDCTTDLQVDTGLGTIIEAGATCLCRIVSRILSESDAKLGNYFDAFFGTMMVVAAFNFSGGYFNPALATSLKLGCDGNTFVEHVIVYWFGAIAGAILSIFLYKSVFIQNIIASVKPKTE
;
A
#
# COMPACT_ATOMS: atom_id res chain seq x y z
N MET A 1 -38.19 6.63 -20.42
CA MET A 1 -38.29 7.62 -19.34
C MET A 1 -38.01 6.90 -18.03
N ARG A 2 -36.77 6.95 -17.54
CA ARG A 2 -36.48 6.61 -16.14
C ARG A 2 -37.01 7.78 -15.30
N PRO A 3 -37.72 7.55 -14.19
CA PRO A 3 -38.18 8.65 -13.36
C PRO A 3 -36.96 9.39 -12.81
N ASP A 4 -36.98 10.72 -12.93
CA ASP A 4 -36.06 11.64 -12.26
C ASP A 4 -35.95 11.25 -10.78
N ARG A 5 -34.83 10.66 -10.38
CA ARG A 5 -34.44 10.55 -8.96
C ARG A 5 -33.99 11.96 -8.55
N LYS A 6 -34.97 12.82 -8.27
CA LYS A 6 -34.76 14.11 -7.61
C LYS A 6 -33.90 13.90 -6.36
N SER A 7 -32.77 14.62 -6.31
CA SER A 7 -32.17 15.25 -5.12
C SER A 7 -32.68 14.69 -3.79
N LYS A 8 -31.88 13.80 -3.17
CA LYS A 8 -32.01 13.48 -1.76
C LYS A 8 -30.75 12.74 -1.29
N ASN A 9 -29.76 13.53 -0.90
CA ASN A 9 -29.00 13.40 0.33
C ASN A 9 -27.93 14.49 0.27
N GLU A 10 -28.37 15.74 0.44
CA GLU A 10 -27.47 16.77 0.96
C GLU A 10 -26.98 16.22 2.31
N ASN A 11 -25.69 15.89 2.37
CA ASN A 11 -24.90 15.70 3.58
C ASN A 11 -25.75 15.48 4.85
N ILE A 12 -26.08 14.22 5.14
CA ILE A 12 -27.10 13.83 6.13
C ILE A 12 -26.83 14.46 7.52
N LEU A 13 -25.57 14.79 7.80
CA LEU A 13 -25.11 15.38 9.06
C LEU A 13 -24.63 16.83 8.95
N GLY A 14 -24.56 17.41 7.75
CA GLY A 14 -23.92 18.71 7.49
C GLY A 14 -22.40 18.73 7.73
N ILE A 15 -21.75 17.56 7.73
CA ILE A 15 -20.32 17.37 8.00
C ILE A 15 -19.56 17.34 6.69
N ASN A 16 -18.53 18.18 6.52
CA ASN A 16 -17.73 18.20 5.29
C ASN A 16 -17.26 16.78 4.89
N PRO A 17 -17.51 16.30 3.66
CA PRO A 17 -17.22 14.92 3.25
C PRO A 17 -15.78 14.48 3.48
N ILE A 18 -14.80 15.38 3.33
CA ILE A 18 -13.39 15.05 3.57
C ILE A 18 -13.10 14.71 5.04
N ILE A 19 -13.90 15.26 5.97
CA ILE A 19 -13.80 14.96 7.41
C ILE A 19 -14.24 13.52 7.66
N VAL A 20 -15.27 13.03 6.96
CA VAL A 20 -15.72 11.64 7.09
C VAL A 20 -14.64 10.69 6.57
N SER A 21 -14.07 10.95 5.39
CA SER A 21 -12.94 10.17 4.86
C SER A 21 -11.73 10.17 5.80
N THR A 22 -11.38 11.34 6.33
CA THR A 22 -10.31 11.47 7.33
C THR A 22 -10.62 10.65 8.58
N THR A 23 -11.87 10.68 9.05
CA THR A 23 -12.32 9.93 10.23
C THR A 23 -12.26 8.43 9.99
N TYR A 24 -12.64 7.94 8.80
CA TYR A 24 -12.53 6.52 8.43
C TYR A 24 -11.07 6.05 8.36
N ILE A 25 -10.18 6.88 7.82
CA ILE A 25 -8.73 6.63 7.86
C ILE A 25 -8.26 6.55 9.31
N LEU A 26 -8.52 7.57 10.13
CA LEU A 26 -8.06 7.61 11.52
C LEU A 26 -8.63 6.48 12.37
N LEU A 27 -9.90 6.10 12.16
CA LEU A 27 -10.53 4.94 12.79
C LEU A 27 -9.78 3.66 12.43
N THR A 28 -9.45 3.47 11.15
CA THR A 28 -8.69 2.32 10.68
C THR A 28 -7.30 2.27 11.32
N LEU A 29 -6.57 3.39 11.34
CA LEU A 29 -5.25 3.47 11.99
C LEU A 29 -5.33 3.17 13.49
N PHE A 30 -6.38 3.67 14.16
CA PHE A 30 -6.62 3.43 15.58
C PHE A 30 -6.90 1.95 15.85
N LEU A 31 -7.85 1.34 15.13
CA LEU A 31 -8.20 -0.08 15.28
C LEU A 31 -6.99 -0.98 15.02
N ALA A 32 -6.25 -0.73 13.94
CA ALA A 32 -5.04 -1.48 13.62
C ALA A 32 -3.97 -1.34 14.71
N SER A 33 -3.80 -0.14 15.28
CA SER A 33 -2.87 0.10 16.38
C SER A 33 -3.29 -0.62 17.67
N VAL A 34 -4.58 -0.63 18.00
CA VAL A 34 -5.13 -1.42 19.12
C VAL A 34 -4.88 -2.91 18.89
N LEU A 35 -5.17 -3.44 17.70
CA LEU A 35 -4.94 -4.85 17.36
C LEU A 35 -3.46 -5.22 17.44
N ARG A 36 -2.56 -4.42 16.88
CA ARG A 36 -1.10 -4.62 17.02
C ARG A 36 -0.67 -4.64 18.48
N LYS A 37 -1.21 -3.73 19.30
CA LYS A 37 -0.90 -3.68 20.74
C LYS A 37 -1.39 -4.94 21.45
N ILE A 38 -2.61 -5.42 21.15
CA ILE A 38 -3.14 -6.68 21.69
C ILE A 38 -2.25 -7.86 21.30
N VAL A 39 -1.83 -7.97 20.03
CA VAL A 39 -0.90 -9.01 19.58
C VAL A 39 0.42 -8.94 20.36
N LYS A 40 1.01 -7.74 20.49
CA LYS A 40 2.25 -7.55 21.27
C LYS A 40 2.06 -7.90 22.75
N LEU A 41 0.90 -7.63 23.34
CA LEU A 41 0.60 -8.02 24.73
C LEU A 41 0.44 -9.53 24.91
N ILE A 42 -0.24 -10.22 23.98
CA ILE A 42 -0.45 -11.68 24.04
C ILE A 42 0.87 -12.44 23.87
N TYR A 43 1.72 -11.97 22.95
CA TYR A 43 2.97 -12.66 22.61
C TYR A 43 4.20 -12.17 23.39
N GLY A 44 4.12 -10.99 24.02
CA GLY A 44 5.27 -10.36 24.69
C GLY A 44 6.46 -10.19 23.74
N ASP A 45 7.66 -10.41 24.27
CA ASP A 45 8.94 -10.38 23.54
C ASP A 45 9.19 -11.65 22.72
N SER A 46 8.21 -12.54 22.59
CA SER A 46 8.36 -13.74 21.79
C SER A 46 8.44 -13.40 20.31
N GLU A 47 9.47 -13.92 19.63
CA GLU A 47 9.63 -13.87 18.16
C GLU A 47 8.91 -15.05 17.47
N LYS A 48 7.76 -15.47 18.02
CA LYS A 48 6.96 -16.57 17.46
C LYS A 48 6.48 -16.22 16.06
N PHE A 49 6.57 -17.20 15.16
CA PHE A 49 6.11 -17.07 13.79
C PHE A 49 4.64 -16.60 13.68
N SER A 50 3.76 -17.08 14.55
CA SER A 50 2.35 -16.66 14.57
C SER A 50 2.14 -15.20 14.93
N LYS A 51 3.02 -14.59 15.75
CA LYS A 51 3.02 -13.14 16.01
C LYS A 51 3.29 -12.37 14.72
N ARG A 52 4.32 -12.79 13.95
CA ARG A 52 4.68 -12.17 12.67
C ARG A 52 3.55 -12.27 11.64
N LEU A 53 2.89 -13.43 11.53
CA LEU A 53 1.72 -13.61 10.66
C LEU A 53 0.59 -12.64 10.99
N LEU A 54 0.25 -12.49 12.28
CA LEU A 54 -0.82 -11.58 12.71
C LEU A 54 -0.46 -10.12 12.43
N LEU A 55 0.81 -9.74 12.63
CA LEU A 55 1.26 -8.38 12.37
C LEU A 55 1.25 -8.05 10.86
N GLU A 56 1.66 -8.97 10.00
CA GLU A 56 1.54 -8.82 8.53
C GLU A 56 0.07 -8.70 8.10
N PHE A 57 -0.80 -9.56 8.63
CA PHE A 57 -2.24 -9.49 8.36
C PHE A 57 -2.84 -8.13 8.75
N ILE A 58 -2.54 -7.64 9.95
CA ILE A 58 -3.07 -6.34 10.44
C ILE A 58 -2.50 -5.18 9.60
N ALA A 59 -1.21 -5.22 9.27
CA ALA A 59 -0.57 -4.18 8.47
C ALA A 59 -1.17 -4.12 7.05
N THR A 60 -1.39 -5.26 6.39
CA THR A 60 -2.02 -5.29 5.06
C THR A 60 -3.48 -4.84 5.10
N LEU A 61 -4.23 -5.22 6.14
CA LEU A 61 -5.61 -4.74 6.30
C LEU A 61 -5.67 -3.22 6.48
N GLU A 62 -4.82 -2.67 7.36
CA GLU A 62 -4.72 -1.21 7.57
C GLU A 62 -4.34 -0.46 6.29
N LEU A 63 -3.32 -0.96 5.57
CA LEU A 63 -2.86 -0.42 4.30
C LEU A 63 -4.01 -0.35 3.29
N CYS A 64 -4.62 -1.50 3.01
CA CYS A 64 -5.65 -1.59 1.98
C CYS A 64 -6.88 -0.75 2.35
N ALA A 65 -7.31 -0.78 3.63
CA ALA A 65 -8.47 -0.02 4.08
C ALA A 65 -8.26 1.49 3.93
N CYS A 66 -7.09 2.00 4.30
CA CYS A 66 -6.76 3.41 4.09
C CYS A 66 -6.72 3.75 2.59
N CYS A 67 -6.15 2.86 1.75
CA CYS A 67 -6.07 3.08 0.31
C CYS A 67 -7.42 3.03 -0.40
N TYR A 68 -8.39 2.24 0.07
CA TYR A 68 -9.77 2.35 -0.41
C TYR A 68 -10.34 3.74 -0.16
N GLU A 69 -10.14 4.30 1.04
CA GLU A 69 -10.61 5.65 1.35
C GLU A 69 -9.82 6.73 0.58
N LEU A 70 -8.55 6.47 0.25
CA LEU A 70 -7.78 7.33 -0.65
C LEU A 70 -8.39 7.40 -2.06
N ILE A 71 -9.07 6.35 -2.56
CA ILE A 71 -9.80 6.41 -3.84
C ILE A 71 -10.90 7.46 -3.75
N ILE A 72 -11.71 7.46 -2.67
CA ILE A 72 -12.73 8.49 -2.44
C ILE A 72 -12.10 9.88 -2.40
N ILE A 73 -10.93 10.02 -1.76
CA ILE A 73 -10.21 11.30 -1.71
C ILE A 73 -9.76 11.74 -3.11
N ALA A 74 -9.19 10.84 -3.92
CA ALA A 74 -8.73 11.13 -5.26
C ALA A 74 -9.89 11.52 -6.19
N ASP A 75 -10.99 10.79 -6.15
CA ASP A 75 -12.16 11.01 -7.01
C ASP A 75 -12.82 12.38 -6.77
N ASN A 76 -12.77 12.89 -5.54
CA ASN A 76 -13.52 14.09 -5.13
C ASN A 76 -12.63 15.34 -4.95
N TRP A 77 -11.35 15.18 -4.60
CA TRP A 77 -10.42 16.30 -4.36
C TRP A 77 -9.14 16.23 -5.21
N GLY A 78 -9.00 15.19 -6.04
CA GLY A 78 -7.91 15.07 -7.01
C GLY A 78 -6.60 14.54 -6.43
N ILE A 79 -5.64 14.37 -7.33
CA ILE A 79 -4.35 13.72 -7.07
C ILE A 79 -3.49 14.45 -6.03
N SER A 80 -3.62 15.77 -5.90
CA SER A 80 -2.86 16.54 -4.91
C SER A 80 -3.31 16.23 -3.48
N ALA A 81 -4.62 16.09 -3.25
CA ALA A 81 -5.15 15.67 -1.96
C ALA A 81 -4.75 14.22 -1.67
N TYR A 82 -4.92 13.32 -2.64
CA TYR A 82 -4.46 11.93 -2.56
C TYR A 82 -2.99 11.83 -2.14
N ALA A 83 -2.10 12.57 -2.81
CA ALA A 83 -0.66 12.56 -2.52
C ALA A 83 -0.34 13.04 -1.11
N PHE A 84 -1.04 14.08 -0.63
CA PHE A 84 -0.85 14.58 0.73
C PHE A 84 -1.22 13.53 1.78
N TYR A 85 -2.38 12.87 1.64
CA TYR A 85 -2.78 11.81 2.58
C TYR A 85 -1.88 10.59 2.48
N LEU A 86 -1.53 10.16 1.26
CA LEU A 86 -0.62 9.03 1.05
C LEU A 86 0.76 9.28 1.68
N PHE A 87 1.29 10.50 1.57
CA PHE A 87 2.54 10.87 2.23
C PHE A 87 2.44 10.75 3.76
N LEU A 88 1.38 11.26 4.37
CA LEU A 88 1.18 11.14 5.82
C LEU A 88 1.02 9.68 6.26
N LEU A 89 0.28 8.88 5.47
CA LEU A 89 0.08 7.47 5.73
C LEU A 89 1.37 6.65 5.59
N THR A 90 2.19 6.91 4.57
CA THR A 90 3.47 6.24 4.37
C THR A 90 4.45 6.55 5.50
N VAL A 91 4.51 7.81 5.98
CA VAL A 91 5.26 8.16 7.20
C VAL A 91 4.75 7.38 8.42
N TRP A 92 3.43 7.31 8.58
CA TRP A 92 2.79 6.58 9.68
C TRP A 92 3.13 5.08 9.64
N TRP A 93 2.95 4.41 8.50
CA TRP A 93 3.23 2.99 8.33
C TRP A 93 4.68 2.65 8.59
N GLY A 94 5.62 3.42 8.01
CA GLY A 94 7.05 3.24 8.23
C GLY A 94 7.48 3.40 9.70
N SER A 95 6.70 4.13 10.51
CA SER A 95 6.97 4.31 11.95
C SER A 95 6.28 3.29 12.85
N ASN A 96 5.17 2.66 12.40
CA ASN A 96 4.27 1.91 13.30
C ASN A 96 4.22 0.40 13.03
N TRP A 97 4.61 -0.07 11.84
CA TRP A 97 4.52 -1.49 11.50
C TRP A 97 5.64 -2.36 12.07
N GLY A 98 6.75 -1.75 12.49
CA GLY A 98 7.90 -2.50 13.00
C GLY A 98 8.46 -3.41 11.92
N SER A 99 8.41 -4.73 12.11
CA SER A 99 8.91 -5.72 11.16
C SER A 99 7.90 -6.17 10.10
N ALA A 100 6.65 -5.71 10.17
CA ALA A 100 5.65 -6.02 9.15
C ALA A 100 5.85 -5.13 7.92
N SER A 101 5.72 -5.74 6.73
CA SER A 101 5.92 -5.07 5.44
C SER A 101 4.63 -4.78 4.69
N ALA A 102 3.58 -5.57 4.96
CA ALA A 102 2.33 -5.58 4.21
C ALA A 102 2.50 -5.79 2.70
N CYS A 103 3.65 -6.33 2.24
CA CYS A 103 4.00 -6.40 0.83
C CYS A 103 4.56 -7.79 0.43
N PRO A 104 3.95 -8.47 -0.57
CA PRO A 104 4.36 -9.82 -0.97
C PRO A 104 5.78 -9.99 -1.50
N TYR A 105 6.39 -8.98 -2.11
CA TYR A 105 7.78 -9.13 -2.54
C TYR A 105 8.77 -9.06 -1.38
N SER A 106 8.42 -8.51 -0.22
CA SER A 106 9.37 -8.37 0.89
C SER A 106 9.82 -9.72 1.47
N PRO A 107 8.92 -10.68 1.77
CA PRO A 107 9.35 -12.04 2.10
C PRO A 107 10.13 -12.75 0.99
N ILE A 108 9.89 -12.42 -0.29
CA ILE A 108 10.62 -12.97 -1.44
C ILE A 108 12.05 -12.41 -1.48
N GLU A 109 12.22 -11.10 -1.25
CA GLU A 109 13.54 -10.47 -1.12
C GLU A 109 14.35 -11.12 0.00
N GLU A 110 13.73 -11.33 1.17
CA GLU A 110 14.39 -11.99 2.31
C GLU A 110 14.85 -13.41 1.98
N VAL A 111 14.07 -14.16 1.20
CA VAL A 111 14.47 -15.50 0.72
C VAL A 111 15.69 -15.42 -0.21
N ILE A 112 15.68 -14.48 -1.16
CA ILE A 112 16.77 -14.30 -2.13
C ILE A 112 18.06 -13.84 -1.43
N GLU A 113 17.93 -13.06 -0.37
CA GLU A 113 19.06 -12.60 0.45
C GLU A 113 19.56 -13.65 1.43
N GLY A 114 18.83 -14.76 1.61
CA GLY A 114 19.17 -15.84 2.54
C GLY A 114 18.76 -15.58 4.00
N ASN A 115 17.93 -14.57 4.24
CA ASN A 115 17.44 -14.17 5.56
C ASN A 115 16.16 -14.91 5.99
N GLN A 116 15.50 -15.62 5.07
CA GLN A 116 14.24 -16.33 5.31
C GLN A 116 14.16 -17.61 4.48
N ASP A 117 13.47 -18.64 4.98
CA ASP A 117 13.12 -19.82 4.19
C ASP A 117 11.83 -19.62 3.37
N ILE A 118 11.73 -20.35 2.26
CA ILE A 118 10.60 -20.29 1.31
C ILE A 118 9.26 -20.59 1.99
N LYS A 119 9.22 -21.53 2.94
CA LYS A 119 7.97 -21.95 3.59
C LYS A 119 7.44 -20.83 4.48
N THR A 120 8.32 -20.16 5.23
CA THR A 120 7.96 -19.00 6.04
C THR A 120 7.46 -17.85 5.16
N ALA A 121 8.17 -17.56 4.05
CA ALA A 121 7.74 -16.53 3.10
C ALA A 121 6.35 -16.80 2.51
N PHE A 122 6.07 -18.05 2.12
CA PHE A 122 4.76 -18.46 1.61
C PHE A 122 3.63 -18.14 2.58
N TRP A 123 3.80 -18.47 3.86
CA TRP A 123 2.79 -18.22 4.89
C TRP A 123 2.63 -16.72 5.21
N LEU A 124 3.72 -15.94 5.18
CA LEU A 124 3.63 -14.48 5.36
C LEU A 124 2.86 -13.83 4.21
N ILE A 125 3.15 -14.21 2.96
CA ILE A 125 2.40 -13.74 1.78
C ILE A 125 0.92 -14.16 1.91
N GLY A 126 0.64 -15.38 2.37
CA GLY A 126 -0.71 -15.83 2.65
C GLY A 126 -1.44 -14.97 3.69
N ALA A 127 -0.76 -14.55 4.77
CA ALA A 127 -1.32 -13.65 5.77
C ALA A 127 -1.60 -12.26 5.21
N GLN A 128 -0.70 -11.72 4.39
CA GLN A 128 -0.90 -10.44 3.70
C GLN A 128 -2.13 -10.51 2.77
N LEU A 129 -2.25 -11.56 1.96
CA LEU A 129 -3.41 -11.75 1.08
C LEU A 129 -4.71 -11.92 1.85
N ALA A 130 -4.69 -12.64 2.98
CA ALA A 130 -5.87 -12.75 3.83
C ALA A 130 -6.30 -11.38 4.37
N GLY A 131 -5.35 -10.52 4.77
CA GLY A 131 -5.64 -9.15 5.19
C GLY A 131 -6.21 -8.30 4.04
N ALA A 132 -5.58 -8.35 2.88
CA ALA A 132 -6.02 -7.67 1.66
C ALA A 132 -7.45 -8.05 1.24
N LEU A 133 -7.78 -9.35 1.23
CA LEU A 133 -9.10 -9.85 0.80
C LEU A 133 -10.20 -9.55 1.83
N LEU A 134 -9.89 -9.59 3.14
CA LEU A 134 -10.88 -9.26 4.17
C LEU A 134 -11.20 -7.75 4.18
N THR A 135 -10.25 -6.92 3.77
CA THR A 135 -10.38 -5.45 3.78
C THR A 135 -11.64 -4.98 3.08
N PHE A 136 -11.97 -5.54 1.91
CA PHE A 136 -13.14 -5.12 1.15
C PHE A 136 -14.43 -5.20 1.97
N ARG A 137 -14.62 -6.29 2.74
CA ARG A 137 -15.79 -6.44 3.61
C ARG A 137 -15.83 -5.40 4.73
N TYR A 138 -14.68 -5.08 5.30
CA TYR A 138 -14.57 -4.03 6.32
C TYR A 138 -14.95 -2.65 5.76
N VAL A 139 -14.39 -2.30 4.59
CA VAL A 139 -14.67 -1.02 3.92
C VAL A 139 -16.12 -0.92 3.47
N GLN A 140 -16.70 -1.99 2.91
CA GLN A 140 -18.11 -2.04 2.54
C GLN A 140 -19.04 -1.72 3.72
N VAL A 141 -18.72 -2.20 4.93
CA VAL A 141 -19.50 -1.85 6.12
C VAL A 141 -19.43 -0.36 6.41
N LEU A 142 -18.25 0.26 6.35
CA LEU A 142 -18.10 1.71 6.56
C LEU A 142 -18.81 2.53 5.49
N TRP A 143 -18.67 2.16 4.22
CA TRP A 143 -19.29 2.86 3.09
C TRP A 143 -20.81 2.69 3.07
N SER A 144 -21.35 1.54 3.51
CA SER A 144 -22.79 1.31 3.62
C SER A 144 -23.51 2.21 4.64
N LEU A 145 -22.77 2.92 5.50
CA LEU A 145 -23.34 3.92 6.38
C LEU A 145 -23.74 5.20 5.63
N GLU A 146 -23.19 5.43 4.43
CA GLU A 146 -23.53 6.52 3.51
C GLU A 146 -23.65 7.90 4.21
N LEU A 147 -22.72 8.19 5.13
CA LEU A 147 -22.80 9.38 5.99
C LEU A 147 -22.75 10.69 5.22
N VAL A 148 -22.14 10.68 4.03
CA VAL A 148 -21.95 11.83 3.13
C VAL A 148 -22.09 11.41 1.67
N GLU A 149 -22.33 12.39 0.81
CA GLU A 149 -22.61 12.21 -0.61
C GLU A 149 -21.50 11.46 -1.38
N THR A 150 -20.24 11.57 -0.95
CA THR A 150 -19.10 10.92 -1.59
C THR A 150 -19.07 9.40 -1.37
N HIS A 151 -19.82 8.88 -0.40
CA HIS A 151 -19.93 7.45 -0.09
C HIS A 151 -21.24 6.81 -0.57
N LEU A 152 -22.16 7.59 -1.16
CA LEU A 152 -23.43 7.07 -1.67
C LEU A 152 -23.19 5.98 -2.72
N ASP A 153 -23.85 4.84 -2.56
CA ASP A 153 -23.76 3.65 -3.42
C ASP A 153 -22.33 3.04 -3.55
N LYS A 154 -21.28 3.65 -2.98
CA LYS A 154 -19.87 3.21 -3.11
C LYS A 154 -19.63 1.78 -2.62
N ALA A 155 -20.38 1.31 -1.62
CA ALA A 155 -20.25 -0.05 -1.10
C ALA A 155 -20.64 -1.14 -2.11
N TYR A 156 -21.41 -0.78 -3.14
CA TYR A 156 -21.99 -1.69 -4.14
C TYR A 156 -21.70 -1.26 -5.59
N GLU A 157 -20.88 -0.23 -5.77
CA GLU A 157 -20.49 0.27 -7.08
C GLU A 157 -19.56 -0.73 -7.78
N ASP A 158 -19.77 -0.94 -9.08
CA ASP A 158 -18.85 -1.70 -9.92
C ASP A 158 -17.53 -0.92 -10.08
N CYS A 159 -16.41 -1.59 -9.85
CA CYS A 159 -15.09 -0.96 -9.95
C CYS A 159 -14.48 -1.13 -11.34
N THR A 160 -13.67 -0.17 -11.76
CA THR A 160 -12.86 -0.24 -12.98
C THR A 160 -11.37 -0.33 -12.65
N THR A 161 -10.60 -0.90 -13.58
CA THR A 161 -9.14 -0.96 -13.51
C THR A 161 -8.50 0.43 -13.57
N ASP A 162 -7.35 0.59 -12.90
CA ASP A 162 -6.50 1.79 -13.02
C ASP A 162 -5.38 1.60 -14.05
N LEU A 163 -5.30 0.42 -14.68
CA LEU A 163 -4.39 0.18 -15.80
C LEU A 163 -4.92 0.89 -17.04
N GLN A 164 -4.36 2.06 -17.34
CA GLN A 164 -4.73 2.92 -18.48
C GLN A 164 -3.78 2.78 -19.69
N VAL A 165 -2.74 1.94 -19.57
CA VAL A 165 -1.77 1.64 -20.62
C VAL A 165 -1.77 0.16 -20.97
N ASP A 166 -1.04 -0.22 -22.03
CA ASP A 166 -0.88 -1.63 -22.36
C ASP A 166 -0.18 -2.40 -21.23
N THR A 167 -0.51 -3.68 -21.10
CA THR A 167 0.00 -4.59 -20.06
C THR A 167 1.53 -4.61 -20.01
N GLY A 168 2.21 -4.51 -21.16
CA GLY A 168 3.67 -4.48 -21.21
C GLY A 168 4.25 -3.22 -20.58
N LEU A 169 3.75 -2.05 -20.99
CA LEU A 169 4.17 -0.77 -20.42
C LEU A 169 3.80 -0.65 -18.94
N GLY A 170 2.61 -1.08 -18.54
CA GLY A 170 2.19 -1.11 -17.13
C GLY A 170 3.14 -1.95 -16.28
N THR A 171 3.55 -3.11 -16.77
CA THR A 171 4.54 -3.98 -16.11
C THR A 171 5.90 -3.29 -15.95
N ILE A 172 6.38 -2.59 -16.99
CA ILE A 172 7.64 -1.84 -16.95
C ILE A 172 7.57 -0.70 -15.94
N ILE A 173 6.45 0.01 -15.87
CA ILE A 173 6.23 1.11 -14.92
C ILE A 173 6.25 0.57 -13.48
N GLU A 174 5.45 -0.45 -13.17
CA GLU A 174 5.41 -1.08 -11.85
C GLU A 174 6.78 -1.63 -11.44
N ALA A 175 7.49 -2.31 -12.35
CA ALA A 175 8.82 -2.84 -12.10
C ALA A 175 9.86 -1.73 -11.87
N GLY A 176 9.89 -0.72 -12.73
CA GLY A 176 10.86 0.38 -12.67
C GLY A 176 10.69 1.20 -11.40
N ALA A 177 9.46 1.62 -11.10
CA ALA A 177 9.16 2.39 -9.90
C ALA A 177 9.38 1.58 -8.62
N THR A 178 8.97 0.31 -8.58
CA THR A 178 9.28 -0.58 -7.44
C THR A 178 10.79 -0.67 -7.24
N CYS A 179 11.57 -0.91 -8.31
CA CYS A 179 13.02 -0.99 -8.23
C CYS A 179 13.65 0.29 -7.65
N LEU A 180 13.21 1.47 -8.13
CA LEU A 180 13.71 2.75 -7.66
C LEU A 180 13.36 2.98 -6.18
N CYS A 181 12.10 2.75 -5.79
CA CYS A 181 11.68 2.84 -4.39
C CYS A 181 12.56 1.94 -3.51
N ARG A 182 12.75 0.67 -3.87
CA ARG A 182 13.55 -0.27 -3.08
C ARG A 182 15.02 0.14 -2.96
N ILE A 183 15.63 0.66 -4.03
CA ILE A 183 17.02 1.19 -3.96
C ILE A 183 17.08 2.38 -3.00
N VAL A 184 16.17 3.35 -3.14
CA VAL A 184 16.15 4.55 -2.29
C VAL A 184 15.92 4.19 -0.82
N SER A 185 14.95 3.32 -0.52
CA SER A 185 14.69 2.86 0.85
C SER A 185 15.93 2.22 1.48
N ARG A 186 16.65 1.37 0.72
CA ARG A 186 17.88 0.72 1.21
C ARG A 186 18.99 1.74 1.48
N ILE A 187 19.24 2.66 0.56
CA ILE A 187 20.23 3.74 0.74
C ILE A 187 19.90 4.57 1.99
N LEU A 188 18.64 4.98 2.14
CA LEU A 188 18.20 5.78 3.29
C LEU A 188 18.33 5.01 4.60
N SER A 189 18.00 3.71 4.61
CA SER A 189 18.14 2.85 5.79
C SER A 189 19.60 2.70 6.25
N GLU A 190 20.56 2.70 5.32
CA GLU A 190 22.00 2.61 5.65
C GLU A 190 22.64 3.96 6.00
N SER A 191 22.01 5.07 5.62
CA SER A 191 22.56 6.40 5.81
C SER A 191 22.43 6.95 7.24
N ASP A 192 21.74 6.25 8.14
CA ASP A 192 21.35 6.71 9.49
C ASP A 192 20.72 8.12 9.49
N ALA A 193 20.05 8.46 8.39
CA ALA A 193 19.44 9.77 8.23
C ALA A 193 18.28 9.91 9.23
N LYS A 194 18.38 10.89 10.14
CA LYS A 194 17.32 11.22 11.11
C LYS A 194 15.94 11.43 10.47
N LEU A 195 15.90 11.82 9.19
CA LEU A 195 14.68 12.03 8.40
C LEU A 195 14.47 10.98 7.30
N GLY A 196 15.17 9.84 7.36
CA GLY A 196 15.14 8.79 6.33
C GLY A 196 13.72 8.31 6.02
N ASN A 197 12.91 8.06 7.06
CA ASN A 197 11.51 7.66 6.89
C ASN A 197 10.67 8.71 6.13
N TYR A 198 10.90 10.01 6.37
CA TYR A 198 10.17 11.07 5.68
C TYR A 198 10.60 11.19 4.21
N PHE A 199 11.90 11.05 3.93
CA PHE A 199 12.40 11.06 2.55
C PHE A 199 11.94 9.84 1.76
N ASP A 200 11.91 8.67 2.40
CA ASP A 200 11.43 7.43 1.79
C ASP A 200 9.93 7.53 1.47
N ALA A 201 9.12 7.97 2.44
CA ALA A 201 7.70 8.24 2.27
C ALA A 201 7.43 9.26 1.15
N PHE A 202 8.20 10.35 1.11
CA PHE A 202 8.08 11.37 0.07
C PHE A 202 8.42 10.81 -1.31
N PHE A 203 9.54 10.10 -1.44
CA PHE A 203 9.97 9.50 -2.70
C PHE A 203 8.95 8.46 -3.20
N GLY A 204 8.51 7.56 -2.33
CA GLY A 204 7.48 6.57 -2.64
C GLY A 204 6.18 7.23 -3.12
N THR A 205 5.70 8.25 -2.40
CA THR A 205 4.52 9.02 -2.80
C THR A 205 4.68 9.66 -4.18
N MET A 206 5.84 10.25 -4.46
CA MET A 206 6.13 10.84 -5.77
C MET A 206 6.13 9.79 -6.90
N MET A 207 6.65 8.59 -6.65
CA MET A 207 6.59 7.50 -7.63
C MET A 207 5.15 7.05 -7.88
N VAL A 208 4.31 6.98 -6.84
CA VAL A 208 2.89 6.63 -6.99
C VAL A 208 2.19 7.69 -7.83
N VAL A 209 2.38 8.97 -7.51
CA VAL A 209 1.80 10.09 -8.27
C VAL A 209 2.27 10.07 -9.74
N ALA A 210 3.53 9.76 -9.99
CA ALA A 210 4.07 9.67 -11.35
C ALA A 210 3.45 8.52 -12.15
N ALA A 211 3.13 7.39 -11.50
CA ALA A 211 2.51 6.22 -12.14
C ALA A 211 0.96 6.22 -12.12
N PHE A 212 0.35 7.16 -11.39
CA PHE A 212 -1.07 7.17 -11.05
C PHE A 212 -1.98 7.02 -12.29
N ASN A 213 -1.77 7.85 -13.32
CA ASN A 213 -2.58 7.84 -14.54
C ASN A 213 -2.18 6.75 -15.55
N PHE A 214 -1.24 5.86 -15.21
CA PHE A 214 -0.77 4.79 -16.10
C PHE A 214 -1.13 3.41 -15.58
N SER A 215 -0.69 3.07 -14.36
CA SER A 215 -0.95 1.76 -13.74
C SER A 215 -1.74 1.86 -12.43
N GLY A 216 -2.00 3.08 -11.94
CA GLY A 216 -2.43 3.34 -10.56
C GLY A 216 -1.29 3.47 -9.56
N GLY A 217 -0.06 3.04 -9.92
CA GLY A 217 1.14 3.18 -9.09
C GLY A 217 1.07 2.37 -7.80
N TYR A 218 0.74 1.07 -7.89
CA TYR A 218 0.48 0.26 -6.69
C TYR A 218 1.75 -0.19 -5.98
N PHE A 219 2.74 -0.67 -6.73
CA PHE A 219 4.04 -1.16 -6.25
C PHE A 219 3.96 -2.13 -5.06
N ASN A 220 2.82 -2.81 -4.93
CA ASN A 220 2.53 -3.77 -3.88
C ASN A 220 1.46 -4.74 -4.41
N PRO A 221 1.81 -6.01 -4.64
CA PRO A 221 0.88 -6.99 -5.19
C PRO A 221 -0.38 -7.22 -4.33
N ALA A 222 -0.27 -7.22 -3.00
CA ALA A 222 -1.43 -7.43 -2.12
C ALA A 222 -2.39 -6.23 -2.17
N LEU A 223 -1.85 -5.01 -2.22
CA LEU A 223 -2.63 -3.79 -2.35
C LEU A 223 -3.39 -3.74 -3.69
N ALA A 224 -2.68 -3.96 -4.79
CA ALA A 224 -3.29 -4.00 -6.13
C ALA A 224 -4.40 -5.06 -6.18
N THR A 225 -4.13 -6.26 -5.65
CA THR A 225 -5.12 -7.33 -5.59
C THR A 225 -6.33 -6.97 -4.74
N SER A 226 -6.15 -6.30 -3.60
CA SER A 226 -7.28 -5.83 -2.77
C SER A 226 -8.16 -4.87 -3.55
N LEU A 227 -7.58 -3.81 -4.11
CA LEU A 227 -8.34 -2.69 -4.67
C LEU A 227 -8.90 -2.97 -6.08
N LYS A 228 -8.21 -3.79 -6.89
CA LYS A 228 -8.46 -3.85 -8.35
C LYS A 228 -8.61 -5.24 -8.95
N LEU A 229 -8.39 -6.33 -8.19
CA LEU A 229 -8.58 -7.66 -8.77
C LEU A 229 -10.07 -7.93 -9.05
N GLY A 230 -10.41 -8.20 -10.31
CA GLY A 230 -11.78 -8.48 -10.73
C GLY A 230 -12.61 -7.25 -11.07
N CYS A 231 -12.01 -6.05 -11.05
CA CYS A 231 -12.62 -4.85 -11.61
C CYS A 231 -12.67 -4.92 -13.14
N ASP A 232 -13.60 -4.19 -13.74
CA ASP A 232 -13.78 -4.16 -15.19
C ASP A 232 -12.61 -3.46 -15.88
N GLY A 233 -12.20 -4.02 -17.03
CA GLY A 233 -11.21 -3.42 -17.93
C GLY A 233 -9.85 -4.12 -18.00
N ASN A 234 -9.56 -5.09 -17.13
CA ASN A 234 -8.41 -5.99 -17.27
C ASN A 234 -8.77 -7.43 -16.92
N THR A 235 -8.07 -8.37 -17.55
CA THR A 235 -8.18 -9.79 -17.21
C THR A 235 -7.38 -10.13 -15.96
N PHE A 236 -7.71 -11.26 -15.33
CA PHE A 236 -6.92 -11.80 -14.21
C PHE A 236 -5.43 -11.95 -14.56
N VAL A 237 -5.13 -12.40 -15.78
CA VAL A 237 -3.75 -12.62 -16.24
C VAL A 237 -3.00 -11.29 -16.37
N GLU A 238 -3.62 -10.27 -16.95
CA GLU A 238 -3.03 -8.94 -17.08
C GLU A 238 -2.76 -8.31 -15.71
N HIS A 239 -3.70 -8.46 -14.75
CA HIS A 239 -3.50 -8.03 -13.38
C HIS A 239 -2.27 -8.68 -12.74
N VAL A 240 -2.12 -10.01 -12.87
CA VAL A 240 -0.97 -10.74 -12.31
C VAL A 240 0.34 -10.33 -13.00
N ILE A 241 0.34 -10.16 -14.32
CA ILE A 241 1.56 -9.75 -15.05
C ILE A 241 2.01 -8.36 -14.60
N VAL A 242 1.10 -7.39 -14.51
CA VAL A 242 1.46 -6.02 -14.16
C VAL A 242 1.83 -5.89 -12.69
N TYR A 243 0.93 -6.28 -11.79
CA TYR A 243 1.03 -5.92 -10.37
C TYR A 243 1.79 -6.94 -9.51
N TRP A 244 1.83 -8.21 -9.94
CA TRP A 244 2.63 -9.22 -9.26
C TRP A 244 4.00 -9.36 -9.90
N PHE A 245 4.05 -9.73 -11.17
CA PHE A 245 5.32 -9.98 -11.83
C PHE A 245 6.14 -8.69 -11.97
N GLY A 246 5.53 -7.57 -12.39
CA GLY A 246 6.21 -6.28 -12.47
C GLY A 246 6.85 -5.87 -11.14
N ALA A 247 6.06 -5.77 -10.07
CA ALA A 247 6.56 -5.37 -8.75
C ALA A 247 7.63 -6.33 -8.19
N ILE A 248 7.42 -7.66 -8.29
CA ILE A 248 8.41 -8.64 -7.83
C ILE A 248 9.70 -8.54 -8.64
N ALA A 249 9.62 -8.44 -9.98
CA ALA A 249 10.79 -8.30 -10.83
C ALA A 249 11.57 -7.02 -10.50
N GLY A 250 10.88 -5.90 -10.26
CA GLY A 250 11.47 -4.65 -9.81
C GLY A 250 12.20 -4.77 -8.47
N ALA A 251 11.55 -5.40 -7.48
CA ALA A 251 12.15 -5.63 -6.17
C ALA A 251 13.41 -6.53 -6.26
N ILE A 252 13.35 -7.61 -7.03
CA ILE A 252 14.49 -8.51 -7.25
C ILE A 252 15.64 -7.78 -7.96
N LEU A 253 15.33 -7.03 -9.02
CA LEU A 253 16.33 -6.23 -9.75
C LEU A 253 17.02 -5.23 -8.81
N SER A 254 16.28 -4.63 -7.88
CA SER A 254 16.82 -3.70 -6.89
C SER A 254 17.94 -4.33 -6.06
N ILE A 255 17.82 -5.61 -5.65
CA ILE A 255 18.85 -6.32 -4.87
C ILE A 255 20.15 -6.41 -5.65
N PHE A 256 20.09 -6.73 -6.94
CA PHE A 256 21.27 -6.87 -7.78
C PHE A 256 21.90 -5.51 -8.09
N LEU A 257 21.08 -4.50 -8.42
CA LEU A 257 21.55 -3.14 -8.68
C LEU A 257 22.15 -2.50 -7.43
N TYR A 258 21.59 -2.78 -6.26
CA TYR A 258 22.11 -2.30 -4.98
C TYR A 258 23.55 -2.76 -4.74
N LYS A 259 23.90 -3.97 -5.16
CA LYS A 259 25.25 -4.54 -5.07
C LYS A 259 26.22 -4.02 -6.14
N SER A 260 25.74 -3.24 -7.11
CA SER A 260 26.59 -2.68 -8.17
C SER A 260 27.57 -1.63 -7.61
N VAL A 261 28.76 -1.56 -8.21
CA VAL A 261 29.80 -0.59 -7.83
C VAL A 261 29.28 0.85 -7.86
N PHE A 262 28.41 1.17 -8.82
CA PHE A 262 27.82 2.50 -8.95
C PHE A 262 27.00 2.90 -7.72
N ILE A 263 26.06 2.05 -7.29
CA ILE A 263 25.21 2.33 -6.12
C ILE A 263 26.04 2.31 -4.83
N GLN A 264 26.99 1.38 -4.71
CA GLN A 264 27.89 1.33 -3.55
C GLN A 264 28.76 2.59 -3.41
N ASN A 265 29.19 3.19 -4.52
CA ASN A 265 29.89 4.47 -4.50
C ASN A 265 29.01 5.64 -4.04
N ILE A 266 27.72 5.64 -4.40
CA ILE A 266 26.75 6.63 -3.89
C ILE A 266 26.56 6.45 -2.38
N ILE A 267 26.42 5.22 -1.90
CA ILE A 267 26.27 4.96 -0.46
C ILE A 267 27.50 5.44 0.31
N ALA A 268 28.70 5.16 -0.20
CA ALA A 268 29.96 5.58 0.42
C ALA A 268 30.09 7.12 0.52
N SER A 269 29.46 7.88 -0.37
CA SER A 269 29.47 9.35 -0.32
C SER A 269 28.43 9.94 0.63
N VAL A 270 27.36 9.20 0.93
CA VAL A 270 26.25 9.62 1.80
C VAL A 270 26.41 9.15 3.24
N LYS A 271 27.12 8.03 3.48
CA LYS A 271 27.39 7.55 4.84
C LYS A 271 28.20 8.59 5.63
N PRO A 272 27.80 8.89 6.88
CA PRO A 272 28.61 9.74 7.75
C PRO A 272 29.98 9.09 7.93
N LYS A 273 31.06 9.86 7.72
CA LYS A 273 32.41 9.39 8.03
C LYS A 273 32.46 9.13 9.54
N THR A 274 32.60 7.88 9.93
CA THR A 274 32.98 7.53 11.30
C THR A 274 34.37 8.10 11.56
N GLU A 275 34.45 9.14 12.38
CA GLU A 275 35.70 9.59 13.03
C GLU A 275 36.19 8.54 14.05
#